data_AF-A0A0D2LXG6-F1
#
_entry.id   AF-A0A0D2LXG6-F1
#
_cell.length_a   1.000
_cell.length_b   1.000
_cell.length_c   1.000
_cell.angle_alpha   90.00
_cell.angle_beta   90.00
_cell.angle_gamma   90.00
#
_symmetry.space_group_name_H-M   'P 1'
#
loop_
_entity.id
_entity.type
_entity.pdbx_description
1 polymer ?
#
loop_
_entity_poly.entity_id
_entity_poly.type
_entity_poly.pdbx_seq_one_letter_code
_entity_poly.pdbx_strand_id
1 'polypeptide(L)'
;MSLIPSFFGNHRSSIFDPFSLDVWDPFKDFPFSSPSSSLSTRSSETSAFVNTRIDWKETPEAHVFKADVPGLKKEEVKVEVEDDRVLQISGERNVEKEDKNDTWHRVERSSGKFMRRFRLPENAKMDQIKASMENGVLTVTIPKLEVKKPNVKSIEISS
;
A
#
# COMPACT_ATOMS: atom_id res chain seq x y z
N MET A 1 5.51 -34.68 -22.30
CA MET A 1 4.68 -33.52 -22.70
C MET A 1 3.92 -33.04 -21.46
N SER A 2 4.55 -32.23 -20.60
CA SER A 2 3.89 -31.65 -19.42
C SER A 2 3.40 -30.24 -19.76
N LEU A 3 2.09 -30.08 -19.76
CA LEU A 3 1.40 -28.81 -19.97
C LEU A 3 1.56 -27.94 -18.72
N ILE A 4 2.23 -26.79 -18.88
CA ILE A 4 2.32 -25.73 -17.88
C ILE A 4 1.01 -24.92 -17.98
N PRO A 5 0.19 -24.78 -16.92
CA PRO A 5 -0.91 -23.84 -16.97
C PRO A 5 -0.36 -22.42 -16.77
N SER A 6 -0.50 -21.61 -17.81
CA SER A 6 -0.28 -20.17 -17.80
C SER A 6 -1.38 -19.50 -16.96
N PHE A 7 -1.05 -19.07 -15.73
CA PHE A 7 -1.95 -18.24 -14.92
C PHE A 7 -1.57 -16.76 -15.08
N PHE A 8 -2.09 -16.12 -16.13
CA PHE A 8 -2.29 -14.67 -16.15
C PHE A 8 -3.74 -14.41 -15.75
N GLY A 9 -3.96 -13.90 -14.54
CA GLY A 9 -5.29 -13.59 -14.02
C GLY A 9 -5.23 -12.53 -12.92
N ASN A 10 -5.76 -11.35 -13.24
CA ASN A 10 -5.80 -10.12 -12.44
C ASN A 10 -5.95 -10.30 -10.91
N HIS A 11 -4.86 -10.04 -10.18
CA HIS A 11 -4.85 -9.88 -8.73
C HIS A 11 -5.25 -8.46 -8.34
N ARG A 12 -6.55 -8.21 -8.11
CA ARG A 12 -7.00 -6.99 -7.40
C ARG A 12 -6.70 -7.14 -5.90
N SER A 13 -5.46 -6.87 -5.49
CA SER A 13 -5.14 -6.64 -4.07
C SER A 13 -5.63 -5.25 -3.66
N SER A 14 -6.07 -5.13 -2.41
CA SER A 14 -6.64 -3.93 -1.82
C SER A 14 -5.68 -2.74 -1.96
N ILE A 15 -5.99 -1.81 -2.87
CA ILE A 15 -5.32 -0.52 -2.97
C ILE A 15 -5.89 0.35 -1.86
N PHE A 16 -5.03 0.85 -0.97
CA PHE A 16 -5.47 1.86 0.00
C PHE A 16 -5.59 3.20 -0.72
N ASP A 17 -6.78 3.81 -0.68
CA ASP A 17 -7.07 5.10 -1.30
C ASP A 17 -7.85 6.00 -0.33
N PRO A 18 -7.17 6.90 0.39
CA PRO A 18 -7.82 7.80 1.34
C PRO A 18 -8.59 8.93 0.65
N PHE A 19 -8.49 9.07 -0.66
CA PHE A 19 -9.19 10.10 -1.45
C PHE A 19 -10.42 9.54 -2.17
N SER A 20 -10.67 8.24 -2.06
CA SER A 20 -11.90 7.62 -2.57
C SER A 20 -13.09 8.04 -1.71
N LEU A 21 -14.20 8.38 -2.37
CA LEU A 21 -15.48 8.71 -1.72
C LEU A 21 -16.09 7.52 -0.93
N ASP A 22 -15.50 6.33 -1.03
CA ASP A 22 -15.94 5.14 -0.30
C ASP A 22 -15.44 5.09 1.15
N VAL A 23 -14.43 5.89 1.52
CA VAL A 23 -13.85 5.93 2.88
C VAL A 23 -14.66 6.80 3.85
N TRP A 24 -15.48 7.73 3.34
CA TRP A 24 -16.29 8.68 4.13
C TRP A 24 -17.74 8.71 3.64
N ASP A 25 -18.43 7.57 3.68
CA ASP A 25 -19.89 7.55 3.57
C ASP A 25 -20.50 7.13 4.92
N PRO A 26 -20.92 8.10 5.77
CA PRO A 26 -21.46 7.83 7.10
C PRO A 26 -22.84 7.12 7.08
N PHE A 27 -23.40 6.84 5.90
CA PHE A 27 -24.68 6.13 5.74
C PHE A 27 -24.54 4.69 5.24
N LYS A 28 -23.32 4.21 4.93
CA LYS A 28 -23.12 2.80 4.53
C LYS A 28 -23.35 1.78 5.65
N ASP A 29 -23.31 2.22 6.91
CA ASP A 29 -23.59 1.39 8.09
C ASP A 29 -25.04 1.52 8.60
N PHE A 30 -25.91 2.29 7.92
CA PHE A 30 -27.31 2.42 8.31
C PHE A 30 -28.15 1.25 7.74
N PRO A 31 -28.92 0.52 8.56
CA PRO A 31 -29.54 -0.75 8.18
C PRO A 31 -30.87 -0.57 7.43
N PHE A 32 -31.05 0.50 6.65
CA PHE A 32 -32.30 0.75 5.95
C PHE A 32 -32.07 1.13 4.48
N SER A 33 -32.52 0.24 3.59
CA SER A 33 -32.78 0.42 2.15
C SER A 33 -31.70 -0.02 1.16
N SER A 34 -31.59 -1.33 0.88
CA SER A 34 -31.70 -1.92 -0.48
C SER A 34 -31.38 -3.44 -0.47
N PRO A 35 -32.31 -4.32 -0.88
CA PRO A 35 -32.10 -5.77 -0.88
C PRO A 35 -31.54 -6.25 -2.23
N SER A 36 -30.37 -5.77 -2.66
CA SER A 36 -29.65 -6.40 -3.77
C SER A 36 -28.20 -5.93 -3.86
N SER A 37 -27.35 -6.44 -2.98
CA SER A 37 -26.02 -6.81 -3.42
C SER A 37 -25.55 -8.00 -2.59
N SER A 38 -25.44 -9.10 -3.30
CA SER A 38 -24.85 -10.37 -2.91
C SER A 38 -23.71 -10.18 -1.92
N LEU A 39 -23.94 -10.74 -0.73
CA LEU A 39 -22.95 -11.15 0.25
C LEU A 39 -21.85 -11.94 -0.49
N SER A 40 -20.84 -11.23 -0.96
CA SER A 40 -19.67 -11.81 -1.60
C SER A 40 -18.78 -12.25 -0.48
N THR A 41 -18.96 -13.52 -0.10
CA THR A 41 -18.00 -14.32 0.66
C THR A 41 -16.59 -13.98 0.18
N ARG A 42 -15.84 -13.25 1.03
CA ARG A 42 -14.40 -13.05 0.90
C ARG A 42 -13.75 -14.43 0.98
N SER A 43 -13.61 -15.10 -0.17
CA SER A 43 -12.74 -16.25 -0.32
C SER A 43 -11.31 -15.77 -0.12
N SER A 44 -10.86 -15.95 1.11
CA SER A 44 -9.51 -15.75 1.58
C SER A 44 -8.57 -16.76 0.88
N GLU A 45 -8.17 -16.44 -0.35
CA GLU A 45 -6.87 -16.86 -0.88
C GLU A 45 -5.86 -15.72 -0.77
N THR A 46 -5.84 -15.08 0.41
CA THR A 46 -4.68 -14.31 0.83
C THR A 46 -3.60 -15.33 1.14
N SER A 47 -2.76 -15.69 0.16
CA SER A 47 -1.41 -16.16 0.48
C SER A 47 -0.88 -15.20 1.55
N ALA A 48 -0.51 -15.73 2.72
CA ALA A 48 -0.33 -14.97 3.94
C ALA A 48 0.77 -13.92 3.75
N PHE A 49 0.40 -12.75 3.23
CA PHE A 49 1.32 -11.64 3.08
C PHE A 49 1.74 -11.27 4.49
N VAL A 50 3.06 -11.25 4.73
CA VAL A 50 3.59 -10.74 5.96
C VAL A 50 3.07 -9.32 6.12
N ASN A 51 2.54 -9.01 7.31
CA ASN A 51 1.98 -7.71 7.60
C ASN A 51 3.11 -6.69 7.82
N THR A 52 3.74 -6.25 6.73
CA THR A 52 4.64 -5.11 6.74
C THR A 52 3.83 -3.88 7.12
N ARG A 53 4.20 -3.27 8.25
CA ARG A 53 3.60 -2.03 8.75
C ARG A 53 4.14 -0.86 7.95
N ILE A 54 3.24 -0.01 7.50
CA ILE A 54 3.58 1.17 6.71
C ILE A 54 2.78 2.36 7.23
N ASP A 55 3.50 3.43 7.53
CA ASP A 55 2.92 4.73 7.81
C ASP A 55 2.96 5.61 6.56
N TRP A 56 1.90 6.37 6.35
CA TRP A 56 1.83 7.39 5.32
C TRP A 56 1.52 8.73 5.98
N LYS A 57 2.42 9.71 5.79
CA LYS A 57 2.18 11.10 6.17
C LYS A 57 2.22 12.02 4.95
N GLU A 58 1.44 13.09 5.03
CA GLU A 58 1.43 14.18 4.07
C GLU A 58 2.03 15.43 4.71
N THR A 59 2.95 16.08 4.01
CA THR A 59 3.51 17.39 4.37
C THR A 59 3.10 18.42 3.33
N PRO A 60 3.28 19.73 3.53
CA PRO A 60 3.00 20.72 2.50
C PRO A 60 3.72 20.46 1.18
N GLU A 61 4.91 19.84 1.23
CA GLU A 61 5.81 19.68 0.08
C GLU A 61 5.81 18.27 -0.52
N ALA A 62 5.42 17.23 0.23
CA ALA A 62 5.56 15.84 -0.19
C ALA A 62 4.64 14.87 0.55
N HIS A 63 4.38 13.72 -0.07
CA HIS A 63 3.93 12.50 0.60
C HIS A 63 5.15 11.67 1.03
N VAL A 64 5.13 11.17 2.26
CA VAL A 64 6.22 10.36 2.81
C VAL A 64 5.66 9.06 3.36
N PHE A 65 6.13 7.95 2.82
CA PHE A 65 5.81 6.59 3.28
C PHE A 65 6.99 6.03 4.05
N LYS A 66 6.73 5.40 5.19
CA LYS A 66 7.73 4.69 5.99
C LYS A 66 7.28 3.25 6.21
N ALA A 67 8.10 2.29 5.78
CA ALA A 67 7.80 0.87 5.89
C ALA A 67 8.87 0.16 6.74
N ASP A 68 8.41 -0.64 7.71
CA ASP A 68 9.29 -1.45 8.54
C ASP A 68 9.71 -2.72 7.81
N VAL A 69 10.96 -2.76 7.36
CA VAL A 69 11.56 -3.86 6.59
C VAL A 69 12.85 -4.40 7.26
N PRO A 70 12.83 -4.70 8.59
CA PRO A 70 14.03 -5.19 9.26
C PRO A 70 14.47 -6.54 8.69
N GLY A 71 15.79 -6.69 8.61
CA GLY A 71 16.46 -7.90 8.10
C GLY A 71 16.53 -8.02 6.58
N LEU A 72 15.95 -7.09 5.82
CA LEU A 72 16.01 -7.08 4.36
C LEU A 72 17.12 -6.19 3.85
N LYS A 73 17.74 -6.60 2.75
CA LYS A 73 18.67 -5.79 1.97
C LYS A 73 17.91 -4.93 0.96
N LYS A 74 18.56 -3.89 0.44
CA LYS A 74 17.95 -2.93 -0.49
C LYS A 74 17.47 -3.62 -1.76
N GLU A 75 18.19 -4.65 -2.18
CA GLU A 75 17.93 -5.42 -3.39
C GLU A 75 16.75 -6.39 -3.23
N GLU A 76 16.32 -6.64 -1.99
CA GLU A 76 15.19 -7.54 -1.66
C GLU A 76 13.85 -6.78 -1.51
N VAL A 77 13.89 -5.45 -1.60
CA VAL A 77 12.72 -4.57 -1.51
C VAL A 77 12.54 -3.82 -2.82
N LYS A 78 11.35 -3.91 -3.39
CA LYS A 78 10.99 -3.28 -4.66
C LYS A 78 9.99 -2.16 -4.44
N VAL A 79 10.24 -1.01 -5.06
CA VAL A 79 9.35 0.16 -5.05
C VAL A 79 9.04 0.52 -6.49
N GLU A 80 7.76 0.53 -6.84
CA GLU A 80 7.29 0.78 -8.20
C GLU A 80 6.10 1.76 -8.19
N VAL A 81 5.90 2.46 -9.30
CA VAL A 81 4.68 3.21 -9.56
C VAL A 81 4.05 2.69 -10.84
N GLU A 82 2.82 2.20 -10.73
CA GLU A 82 2.00 1.77 -11.86
C GLU A 82 1.35 2.98 -12.55
N ASP A 83 0.93 2.83 -13.82
CA ASP A 83 0.39 3.90 -14.68
C ASP A 83 -0.76 4.69 -14.02
N ASP A 84 -1.57 4.02 -13.20
CA ASP A 84 -2.72 4.58 -12.48
C ASP A 84 -2.34 5.35 -11.19
N ARG A 85 -1.10 5.83 -11.08
CA ARG A 85 -0.57 6.55 -9.90
C ARG A 85 -0.62 5.69 -8.62
N VAL A 86 -0.36 4.40 -8.77
CA VAL A 86 -0.35 3.46 -7.64
C VAL A 86 1.08 3.18 -7.21
N LEU A 87 1.45 3.63 -6.01
CA LEU A 87 2.70 3.25 -5.38
C LEU A 87 2.60 1.81 -4.87
N GLN A 88 3.48 0.94 -5.33
CA GLN A 88 3.63 -0.43 -4.87
C GLN A 88 4.95 -0.59 -4.11
N ILE A 89 4.88 -1.12 -2.89
CA ILE A 89 6.04 -1.53 -2.09
C ILE A 89 5.92 -3.04 -1.85
N SER A 90 6.90 -3.80 -2.32
CA SER A 90 6.89 -5.26 -2.22
C SER A 90 8.26 -5.84 -1.87
N GLY A 91 8.29 -7.08 -1.42
CA GLY A 91 9.52 -7.80 -1.07
C GLY A 91 9.23 -9.15 -0.45
N GLU A 92 10.27 -9.87 -0.07
CA GLU A 92 10.16 -11.20 0.54
C GLU A 92 11.14 -11.34 1.71
N ARG A 93 10.60 -11.65 2.89
CA ARG A 93 11.42 -12.02 4.05
C ARG A 93 11.61 -13.53 4.06
N ASN A 94 12.81 -13.96 3.71
CA ASN A 94 13.20 -15.35 3.79
C ASN A 94 13.25 -15.84 5.24
N VAL A 95 12.89 -17.10 5.46
CA VAL A 95 13.21 -17.80 6.71
C VAL A 95 14.73 -18.02 6.73
N GLU A 96 15.38 -17.76 7.85
CA GLU A 96 16.78 -18.14 8.05
C GLU A 96 16.91 -19.65 7.80
N LYS A 97 17.95 -20.08 7.07
CA LYS A 97 18.16 -21.50 6.78
C LYS A 97 18.33 -22.25 8.11
N GLU A 98 17.37 -23.10 8.42
CA GLU A 98 17.42 -23.97 9.60
C GLU A 98 18.58 -24.97 9.43
N ASP A 99 19.52 -24.99 10.37
CA ASP A 99 20.47 -26.09 10.44
C ASP A 99 19.77 -27.29 11.08
N LYS A 100 20.11 -28.51 10.65
CA LYS A 100 19.45 -29.73 11.12
C LYS A 100 19.68 -30.00 12.61
N ASN A 101 20.60 -29.27 13.23
CA ASN A 101 20.96 -29.38 14.64
C ASN A 101 20.35 -28.27 15.51
N ASP A 102 19.58 -27.35 14.95
CA ASP A 102 19.02 -26.23 15.71
C ASP A 102 17.76 -26.64 16.47
N THR A 103 17.67 -26.24 17.75
CA THR A 103 16.46 -26.38 18.56
C THR A 103 15.81 -25.02 18.76
N TRP A 104 14.67 -24.80 18.11
CA TRP A 104 13.90 -23.58 18.24
C TRP A 104 12.99 -23.64 19.47
N HIS A 105 13.28 -22.83 20.48
CA HIS A 105 12.40 -22.71 21.65
C HIS A 105 11.17 -21.84 21.36
N ARG A 106 11.27 -20.86 20.46
CA ARG A 106 10.19 -19.96 20.07
C ARG A 106 10.50 -19.23 18.75
N VAL A 107 9.48 -19.06 17.90
CA VAL A 107 9.55 -18.27 16.67
C VAL A 107 8.37 -17.30 16.64
N GLU A 108 8.64 -16.01 16.71
CA GLU A 108 7.62 -14.95 16.60
C GLU A 108 7.74 -14.13 15.31
N ARG A 109 8.93 -14.14 14.70
CA ARG A 109 9.20 -13.39 13.46
C ARG A 109 8.45 -14.03 12.31
N SER A 110 7.60 -13.24 11.65
CA SER A 110 6.89 -13.66 10.44
C SER A 110 7.82 -13.59 9.21
N SER A 111 7.80 -14.65 8.41
CA SER A 111 8.48 -14.77 7.11
C SER A 111 7.48 -14.87 5.96
N GLY A 112 7.90 -14.50 4.76
CA GLY A 112 7.09 -14.56 3.54
C GLY A 112 7.11 -13.26 2.74
N LYS A 113 6.32 -13.27 1.66
CA LYS A 113 6.17 -12.14 0.75
C LYS A 113 5.31 -11.04 1.38
N PHE A 114 5.54 -9.79 1.02
CA PHE A 114 4.65 -8.68 1.31
C PHE A 114 4.47 -7.82 0.07
N MET A 115 3.29 -7.19 -0.01
CA MET A 115 2.95 -6.24 -1.06
C MET A 115 1.92 -5.26 -0.51
N ARG A 116 2.24 -3.97 -0.58
CA ARG A 116 1.37 -2.87 -0.17
C ARG A 116 1.21 -1.89 -1.31
N ARG A 117 -0.04 -1.48 -1.59
CA ARG A 117 -0.38 -0.58 -2.69
C ARG A 117 -1.13 0.63 -2.17
N PHE A 118 -0.72 1.82 -2.60
CA PHE A 118 -1.28 3.11 -2.22
C PHE A 118 -1.62 3.91 -3.46
N ARG A 119 -2.86 4.39 -3.55
CA ARG A 119 -3.22 5.35 -4.60
C ARG A 119 -2.67 6.72 -4.22
N LEU A 120 -1.89 7.31 -5.11
CA LEU A 120 -1.32 8.63 -4.92
C LEU A 120 -2.30 9.69 -5.45
N PRO A 121 -2.40 10.85 -4.78
CA PRO A 121 -3.23 11.94 -5.24
C PRO A 121 -2.66 12.58 -6.52
N GLU A 122 -3.49 13.38 -7.18
CA GLU A 122 -3.13 13.94 -8.48
C GLU A 122 -1.99 14.95 -8.44
N ASN A 123 -1.78 15.56 -7.28
CA ASN A 123 -0.72 16.53 -7.05
C ASN A 123 0.65 15.87 -6.75
N ALA A 124 0.84 14.56 -6.92
CA ALA A 124 2.14 13.92 -6.73
C ALA A 124 3.03 14.03 -8.00
N LYS A 125 4.29 14.45 -7.82
CA LYS A 125 5.34 14.50 -8.86
C LYS A 125 6.00 13.13 -9.03
N MET A 126 5.50 12.33 -9.98
CA MET A 126 5.93 10.93 -10.19
C MET A 126 7.37 10.79 -10.72
N ASP A 127 7.89 11.82 -11.36
CA ASP A 127 9.23 11.89 -11.93
C ASP A 127 10.34 12.11 -10.88
N GLN A 128 9.97 12.52 -9.66
CA GLN A 128 10.93 12.94 -8.61
C GLN A 128 10.83 12.11 -7.35
N ILE A 129 10.35 10.87 -7.46
CA ILE A 129 10.25 9.93 -6.35
C ILE A 129 11.65 9.53 -5.88
N LYS A 130 11.86 9.56 -4.57
CA LYS A 130 13.11 9.13 -3.92
C LYS A 130 12.82 8.05 -2.90
N ALA A 131 13.66 7.03 -2.85
CA ALA A 131 13.62 5.99 -1.84
C ALA A 131 14.97 5.87 -1.15
N SER A 132 14.96 5.71 0.16
CA SER A 132 16.14 5.40 0.97
C SER A 132 15.79 4.34 2.00
N MET A 133 16.79 3.56 2.42
CA MET A 133 16.62 2.55 3.45
C MET A 133 17.74 2.67 4.47
N GLU A 134 17.36 2.83 5.74
CA GLU A 134 18.27 3.04 6.86
C GLU A 134 17.71 2.33 8.10
N ASN A 135 18.56 1.62 8.85
CA ASN A 135 18.19 0.96 10.11
C ASN A 135 16.95 0.06 10.02
N GLY A 136 16.76 -0.64 8.89
CA GLY A 136 15.61 -1.51 8.66
C GLY A 136 14.31 -0.79 8.31
N VAL A 137 14.34 0.51 8.03
CA VAL A 137 13.18 1.30 7.62
C VAL A 137 13.37 1.82 6.20
N LEU A 138 12.43 1.49 5.32
CA LEU A 138 12.32 2.08 3.98
C LEU A 138 11.56 3.41 4.09
N THR A 139 12.11 4.49 3.54
CA THR A 139 11.43 5.78 3.38
C THR A 139 11.27 6.09 1.89
N VAL A 140 10.02 6.26 1.45
CA VAL A 140 9.69 6.71 0.09
C VAL A 140 9.11 8.12 0.16
N THR A 141 9.76 9.07 -0.52
CA THR A 141 9.36 10.48 -0.56
C THR A 141 8.92 10.84 -1.97
N ILE A 142 7.70 11.36 -2.07
CA ILE A 142 7.05 11.74 -3.33
C ILE A 142 6.71 13.22 -3.24
N PRO A 143 7.50 14.10 -3.90
CA PRO A 143 7.25 15.54 -3.89
C PRO A 143 5.87 15.87 -4.48
N LYS A 144 5.31 17.01 -4.07
CA LYS A 144 4.07 17.54 -4.61
C LYS A 144 4.32 18.51 -5.76
N LEU A 145 3.39 18.53 -6.71
CA LEU A 145 3.20 19.57 -7.71
C LEU A 145 2.97 20.89 -6.98
N GLU A 146 3.61 21.96 -7.46
CA GLU A 146 3.35 23.30 -6.92
C GLU A 146 1.91 23.67 -7.28
N VAL A 147 1.02 23.53 -6.31
CA VAL A 147 -0.37 23.95 -6.46
C VAL A 147 -0.40 25.45 -6.22
N LYS A 148 -0.76 26.22 -7.25
CA LYS A 148 -1.08 27.65 -7.06
C LYS A 148 -2.13 27.75 -5.97
N LYS A 149 -1.86 28.52 -4.91
CA LYS A 149 -2.80 28.71 -3.81
C LYS A 149 -4.18 29.09 -4.39
N PRO A 150 -5.27 28.44 -3.96
CA PRO A 150 -6.59 28.76 -4.49
C PRO A 150 -6.88 30.23 -4.22
N ASN A 151 -7.32 30.93 -5.26
CA ASN A 151 -7.69 32.33 -5.16
C ASN A 151 -9.07 32.38 -4.48
N VAL A 152 -9.09 32.58 -3.16
CA VAL A 152 -10.33 32.60 -2.38
C VAL A 152 -11.10 33.86 -2.75
N LYS A 153 -12.30 33.71 -3.32
CA LYS A 153 -13.21 34.82 -3.58
C LYS A 153 -14.21 34.90 -2.44
N SER A 154 -14.30 36.06 -1.79
CA SER A 154 -15.40 36.37 -0.88
C SER A 154 -16.69 36.51 -1.69
N ILE A 155 -17.74 35.81 -1.28
CA ILE A 155 -19.08 35.94 -1.85
C ILE A 155 -19.89 36.79 -0.88
N GLU A 156 -20.36 37.95 -1.32
CA GLU A 156 -21.26 38.79 -0.54
C GLU A 156 -22.66 38.16 -0.50
N ILE A 157 -23.28 38.12 0.67
CA ILE A 157 -24.66 37.65 0.86
C ILE A 157 -25.58 38.85 0.67
N SER A 158 -26.42 38.82 -0.37
CA SER A 158 -27.45 39.85 -0.59
C SER A 158 -28.69 39.56 0.25
N SER A 159 -29.29 40.62 0.82
CA SER A 159 -30.62 40.63 1.43
C SER A 159 -31.74 40.69 0.41
#